data_AF-A0AAV2HU74-F1
#
_entry.id   AF-A0AAV2HU74-F1
#
_cell.length_a   1.000
_cell.length_b   1.000
_cell.length_c   1.000
_cell.angle_alpha   90.00
_cell.angle_beta   90.00
_cell.angle_gamma   90.00
#
_symmetry.space_group_name_H-M   'P 1'
#
loop_
_entity.id
_entity.type
_entity.pdbx_description
1 polymer ?
#
loop_
_entity_poly.entity_id
_entity_poly.type
_entity_poly.pdbx_seq_one_letter_code
_entity_poly.pdbx_strand_id
1 'polypeptide(L)'
;MVLLLSYYTCPAILVVGLLSNLLAYLVFTRTHLRKVPSVPYMAAMAVVDSGALITDFIQNGLVQHGIGLITWSGVCQYVTYFNFVFIFLCIWYPVALCVEKFISVYCPLRKAALCTPFRAKVVVIGNMGGTNDF
;
A
#
# COMPACT_ATOMS: atom_id res chain seq x y z
N MET A 1 -8.68 -13.33 30.82
CA MET A 1 -7.52 -13.85 30.05
C MET A 1 -7.47 -13.29 28.63
N VAL A 2 -8.53 -13.42 27.81
CA VAL A 2 -8.56 -12.92 26.41
C VAL A 2 -8.32 -11.40 26.30
N LEU A 3 -8.92 -10.59 27.18
CA LEU A 3 -8.75 -9.12 27.15
C LEU A 3 -7.32 -8.65 27.46
N LEU A 4 -6.62 -9.34 28.37
CA LEU A 4 -5.23 -9.01 28.72
C LEU A 4 -4.26 -9.33 27.58
N LEU A 5 -4.55 -10.41 26.83
CA LEU A 5 -3.77 -10.78 25.66
C LEU A 5 -3.93 -9.73 24.56
N SER A 6 -5.18 -9.34 24.23
CA SER A 6 -5.46 -8.31 23.22
C SER A 6 -4.82 -6.96 23.58
N TYR A 7 -4.85 -6.57 24.85
CA TYR A 7 -4.26 -5.32 25.34
C TYR A 7 -2.75 -5.21 25.06
N TYR A 8 -2.00 -6.30 25.19
CA TYR A 8 -0.56 -6.30 24.96
C TYR A 8 -0.18 -6.62 23.51
N THR A 9 -0.96 -7.48 22.86
CA THR A 9 -0.70 -7.93 21.49
C THR A 9 -1.03 -6.86 20.45
N CYS A 10 -2.07 -6.04 20.64
CA CYS A 10 -2.42 -4.96 19.70
C CYS A 10 -1.28 -3.96 19.45
N PRO A 11 -0.68 -3.31 20.47
CA PRO A 11 0.41 -2.37 20.23
C PRO A 11 1.68 -3.05 19.69
N ALA A 12 1.94 -4.31 20.08
CA ALA A 12 3.06 -5.08 19.55
C ALA A 12 2.90 -5.35 18.04
N ILE A 13 1.71 -5.78 17.60
CA ILE A 13 1.40 -5.98 16.18
C ILE A 13 1.54 -4.66 15.41
N LEU A 14 1.04 -3.55 15.95
CA LEU A 14 1.17 -2.24 15.32
C LEU A 14 2.64 -1.86 15.10
N VAL A 15 3.48 -1.94 16.15
CA VAL A 15 4.90 -1.54 16.05
C VAL A 15 5.65 -2.44 15.08
N VAL A 16 5.52 -3.75 15.22
CA VAL A 16 6.20 -4.72 14.34
C VAL A 16 5.72 -4.57 12.90
N GLY A 17 4.41 -4.41 12.69
CA GLY A 17 3.80 -4.23 11.38
C GLY A 17 4.19 -2.92 10.69
N LEU A 18 4.29 -1.81 11.43
CA LEU A 18 4.76 -0.54 10.86
C LEU A 18 6.24 -0.59 10.53
N LEU A 19 7.07 -1.19 11.39
CA LEU A 19 8.50 -1.33 11.12
C LEU A 19 8.75 -2.21 9.89
N SER A 20 8.06 -3.35 9.78
CA SER A 20 8.22 -4.26 8.64
C SER A 20 7.74 -3.63 7.33
N ASN A 21 6.60 -2.94 7.34
CA ASN A 21 6.10 -2.25 6.14
C ASN A 21 6.97 -1.06 5.74
N LEU A 22 7.51 -0.31 6.71
CA LEU A 22 8.45 0.77 6.44
C LEU A 22 9.74 0.23 5.81
N LEU A 23 10.30 -0.84 6.37
CA LEU A 23 11.47 -1.53 5.80
C LEU A 23 11.18 -2.01 4.37
N ALA A 24 10.02 -2.64 4.15
CA ALA A 24 9.61 -3.09 2.81
C ALA A 24 9.53 -1.91 1.84
N TYR A 25 8.86 -0.82 2.21
CA TYR A 25 8.77 0.39 1.39
C TYR A 25 10.15 1.00 1.07
N LEU A 26 11.03 1.10 2.06
CA LEU A 26 12.40 1.61 1.87
C LEU A 26 13.21 0.73 0.92
N VAL A 27 13.13 -0.60 1.08
CA VAL A 27 13.81 -1.55 0.20
C VAL A 27 13.28 -1.42 -1.23
N PHE A 28 11.96 -1.36 -1.42
CA PHE A 28 11.35 -1.26 -2.75
C PHE A 28 11.63 0.07 -3.45
N THR A 29 11.79 1.16 -2.69
CA THR A 29 12.07 2.49 -3.27
C THR A 29 13.54 2.77 -3.52
N ARG A 30 14.45 2.24 -2.67
CA ARG A 30 15.89 2.57 -2.70
C ARG A 30 16.74 1.58 -3.49
N THR A 31 16.28 0.35 -3.71
CA THR A 31 17.11 -0.68 -4.36
C THR A 31 16.86 -0.78 -5.87
N HIS A 32 17.77 -1.47 -6.57
CA HIS A 32 17.65 -1.79 -8.01
C HIS A 32 16.37 -2.58 -8.36
N LEU A 33 15.67 -3.11 -7.35
CA LEU A 33 14.39 -3.81 -7.49
C LEU A 33 13.29 -2.91 -8.09
N ARG A 34 13.40 -1.58 -8.01
CA ARG A 34 12.43 -0.64 -8.62
C ARG A 34 12.19 -0.86 -10.12
N LYS A 35 13.15 -1.47 -10.84
CA LYS A 35 13.01 -1.80 -12.27
C LYS A 35 12.10 -3.00 -12.53
N VAL A 36 11.78 -3.79 -11.50
CA VAL A 36 10.85 -4.91 -11.61
C VAL A 36 9.43 -4.36 -11.61
N PRO A 37 8.59 -4.72 -12.61
CA PRO A 37 7.24 -4.14 -12.78
C PRO A 37 6.33 -4.36 -11.56
N SER A 38 6.60 -5.40 -10.77
CA SER A 38 5.81 -5.80 -9.60
C SER A 38 6.10 -5.00 -8.33
N VAL A 39 7.27 -4.37 -8.26
CA VAL A 39 7.74 -3.64 -7.07
C VAL A 39 6.89 -2.42 -6.69
N PRO A 40 6.38 -1.59 -7.63
CA PRO A 40 5.44 -0.52 -7.25
C PRO A 40 4.16 -1.04 -6.61
N TYR A 41 3.63 -2.21 -7.01
CA TYR A 41 2.44 -2.80 -6.37
C TYR A 41 2.76 -3.26 -4.94
N MET A 42 3.92 -3.88 -4.73
CA MET A 42 4.37 -4.28 -3.39
C MET A 42 4.64 -3.08 -2.48
N ALA A 43 5.19 -1.99 -3.01
CA ALA A 43 5.38 -0.75 -2.25
C ALA A 43 4.05 -0.10 -1.87
N ALA A 44 3.08 -0.07 -2.79
CA ALA A 44 1.73 0.42 -2.50
C ALA A 44 1.03 -0.44 -1.43
N MET A 45 1.17 -1.76 -1.52
CA MET A 45 0.65 -2.71 -0.52
C MET A 45 1.20 -2.42 0.87
N ALA A 46 2.52 -2.20 1.02
CA ALA A 46 3.12 -1.86 2.31
C ALA A 46 2.58 -0.54 2.92
N VAL A 47 2.27 0.46 2.08
CA VAL A 47 1.65 1.72 2.53
C VAL A 47 0.23 1.49 3.02
N VAL A 48 -0.54 0.68 2.30
CA VAL A 48 -1.93 0.36 2.63
C VAL A 48 -2.00 -0.47 3.91
N ASP A 49 -1.12 -1.46 4.07
CA ASP A 49 -1.05 -2.28 5.29
C ASP A 49 -0.69 -1.43 6.52
N SER A 50 0.21 -0.46 6.35
CA SER A 50 0.51 0.52 7.42
C SER A 50 -0.70 1.37 7.78
N GLY A 51 -1.46 1.84 6.79
CA GLY A 51 -2.69 2.61 7.00
C GLY A 51 -3.80 1.79 7.66
N ALA A 52 -3.97 0.53 7.24
CA ALA A 52 -4.90 -0.42 7.85
C ALA A 52 -4.58 -0.64 9.33
N LEU A 53 -3.31 -0.91 9.67
CA LEU A 53 -2.87 -1.08 11.05
C LEU A 53 -3.10 0.17 11.90
N ILE A 54 -2.80 1.36 11.38
CA ILE A 54 -3.03 2.62 12.09
C ILE A 54 -4.52 2.85 12.35
N THR A 55 -5.36 2.69 11.32
CA THR A 55 -6.82 2.91 11.48
C THR A 55 -7.46 1.90 12.41
N ASP A 56 -7.07 0.62 12.33
CA ASP A 56 -7.56 -0.42 13.24
C ASP A 56 -7.09 -0.18 14.69
N PHE A 57 -5.85 0.28 14.89
CA PHE A 57 -5.36 0.64 16.22
C PHE A 57 -6.10 1.85 16.81
N ILE A 58 -6.39 2.87 16.00
CA ILE A 58 -7.20 4.01 16.45
C ILE A 58 -8.63 3.55 16.80
N GLN A 59 -9.17 2.59 16.06
CA GLN A 59 -10.55 2.16 16.23
C GLN A 59 -10.77 1.20 17.40
N ASN A 60 -9.88 0.22 17.54
CA ASN A 60 -10.01 -0.87 18.50
C ASN A 60 -8.96 -0.78 19.62
N GLY A 61 -7.70 -0.47 19.27
CA GLY A 61 -6.59 -0.41 20.23
C GLY A 61 -6.74 0.72 21.25
N LEU A 62 -7.03 1.93 20.80
CA LEU A 62 -7.17 3.10 21.67
C LEU A 62 -8.34 2.97 22.65
N VAL A 63 -9.45 2.36 22.21
CA VAL A 63 -10.60 2.08 23.08
C VAL A 63 -10.21 1.09 24.19
N GLN A 64 -9.39 0.07 23.89
CA GLN A 64 -8.87 -0.86 24.90
C GLN A 64 -7.91 -0.21 25.90
N HIS A 65 -7.21 0.85 25.50
CA HIS A 65 -6.36 1.66 26.38
C HIS A 65 -7.11 2.79 27.11
N GLY A 66 -8.44 2.89 26.96
CA GLY A 66 -9.27 3.91 27.61
C GLY A 66 -9.17 5.31 26.98
N ILE A 67 -8.62 5.42 25.77
CA ILE A 67 -8.44 6.69 25.05
C ILE A 67 -9.59 6.85 24.03
N GLY A 68 -10.52 7.75 24.33
CA GLY A 68 -11.72 8.02 23.52
C GLY A 68 -11.49 8.96 22.32
N LEU A 69 -10.48 8.71 21.47
CA LEU A 69 -10.21 9.54 20.28
C LEU A 69 -11.35 9.48 19.23
N ILE A 70 -12.08 8.37 19.18
CA ILE A 70 -13.27 8.21 18.33
C ILE A 70 -14.42 9.12 18.74
N THR A 71 -14.49 9.50 20.02
CA THR A 71 -15.56 10.36 20.55
C THR A 71 -15.47 11.80 20.03
N TRP A 72 -14.33 12.18 19.44
CA TRP A 72 -14.18 13.50 18.82
C TRP A 72 -14.98 13.59 17.53
N SER A 73 -15.68 14.72 17.36
CA SER A 73 -16.51 14.99 16.19
C SER A 73 -15.71 14.85 14.89
N GLY A 74 -16.21 14.05 13.96
CA GLY A 74 -15.58 13.79 12.66
C GLY A 74 -14.54 12.67 12.65
N VAL A 75 -13.82 12.43 13.75
CA VAL A 75 -12.71 11.45 13.78
C VAL A 75 -13.21 10.03 13.49
N CYS A 76 -14.32 9.63 14.12
CA CYS A 76 -14.95 8.34 13.85
C CYS A 76 -15.24 8.13 12.35
N GLN A 77 -15.88 9.12 11.71
CA GLN A 77 -16.28 9.04 10.30
C GLN A 77 -15.07 8.91 9.37
N TYR A 78 -14.03 9.72 9.61
CA TYR A 78 -12.80 9.66 8.82
C TYR A 78 -12.07 8.32 9.02
N VAL A 79 -11.86 7.89 10.27
CA VAL A 79 -11.15 6.64 10.57
C VAL A 79 -11.88 5.44 9.98
N THR A 80 -13.21 5.38 10.13
CA THR A 80 -14.03 4.31 9.54
C THR A 80 -13.98 4.33 8.01
N TYR A 81 -14.07 5.50 7.39
CA TYR A 81 -13.94 5.61 5.93
C TYR A 81 -12.58 5.11 5.44
N PHE A 82 -11.49 5.59 6.03
CA PHE A 82 -10.14 5.18 5.64
C PHE A 82 -9.90 3.69 5.90
N ASN A 83 -10.44 3.14 6.99
CA ASN A 83 -10.34 1.71 7.27
C ASN A 83 -10.96 0.87 6.14
N PHE A 84 -12.17 1.21 5.67
CA PHE A 84 -12.79 0.55 4.53
C PHE A 84 -11.98 0.69 3.24
N VAL A 85 -11.43 1.88 2.99
CA VAL A 85 -10.55 2.12 1.83
C VAL A 85 -9.31 1.23 1.90
N PHE A 86 -8.66 1.14 3.07
CA PHE A 86 -7.47 0.30 3.23
C PHE A 86 -7.78 -1.18 3.08
N ILE A 87 -8.87 -1.69 3.69
CA ILE A 87 -9.29 -3.10 3.52
C ILE A 87 -9.56 -3.42 2.05
N PHE A 88 -10.26 -2.53 1.35
CA PHE A 88 -10.52 -2.68 -0.08
C PHE A 88 -9.20 -2.77 -0.86
N LEU A 89 -8.29 -1.81 -0.65
CA LEU A 89 -7.00 -1.78 -1.32
C LEU A 89 -6.11 -2.99 -0.97
N CYS A 90 -6.12 -3.48 0.27
CA CYS A 90 -5.43 -4.70 0.70
C CYS A 90 -5.88 -5.92 -0.11
N ILE A 91 -7.12 -5.96 -0.60
CA ILE A 91 -7.65 -7.05 -1.43
C ILE A 91 -7.25 -6.85 -2.90
N TRP A 92 -7.37 -5.62 -3.43
CA TRP A 92 -7.16 -5.36 -4.84
C TRP A 92 -5.69 -5.31 -5.27
N TYR A 93 -4.77 -4.87 -4.41
CA TYR A 93 -3.34 -4.84 -4.74
C TYR A 93 -2.74 -6.24 -4.98
N PRO A 94 -3.01 -7.26 -4.14
CA PRO A 94 -2.59 -8.64 -4.42
C PRO A 94 -3.24 -9.19 -5.70
N VAL A 95 -4.50 -8.89 -5.97
CA VAL A 95 -5.18 -9.32 -7.19
C VAL A 95 -4.47 -8.73 -8.42
N ALA A 96 -4.18 -7.43 -8.43
CA ALA A 96 -3.44 -6.79 -9.51
C ALA A 96 -2.04 -7.39 -9.70
N LEU A 97 -1.34 -7.67 -8.59
CA LEU A 97 -0.04 -8.35 -8.61
C LEU A 97 -0.15 -9.75 -9.23
N CYS A 98 -1.15 -10.54 -8.85
CA CYS A 98 -1.41 -11.87 -9.41
C CYS A 98 -1.69 -11.80 -10.91
N VAL A 99 -2.48 -10.82 -11.36
CA VAL A 99 -2.75 -10.60 -12.79
C VAL A 99 -1.47 -10.26 -13.53
N GLU A 100 -0.62 -9.37 -13.00
CA GLU A 100 0.67 -9.04 -13.60
C GLU A 100 1.57 -10.29 -13.73
N LYS A 101 1.67 -11.08 -12.65
CA LYS A 101 2.46 -12.32 -12.64
C LYS A 101 1.90 -13.38 -13.59
N PHE A 102 0.58 -13.51 -13.68
CA PHE A 102 -0.10 -14.42 -14.60
C PHE A 102 0.19 -14.04 -16.06
N ILE A 103 -0.02 -12.77 -16.44
CA ILE A 103 0.34 -12.27 -17.78
C ILE A 103 1.82 -12.51 -18.05
N SER A 104 2.65 -12.31 -17.02
CA SER A 104 4.09 -12.46 -17.15
C SER A 104 4.54 -13.88 -17.46
N VAL A 105 3.83 -14.89 -16.97
CA VAL A 105 4.15 -16.31 -17.15
C VAL A 105 3.50 -16.86 -18.42
N TYR A 106 2.21 -16.60 -18.64
CA TYR A 106 1.44 -17.25 -19.72
C TYR A 106 1.42 -16.47 -21.04
N CYS A 107 1.77 -15.18 -21.02
CA CYS A 107 1.75 -14.32 -22.21
C CYS A 107 3.07 -13.54 -22.39
N PRO A 108 4.21 -14.24 -22.55
CA PRO A 108 5.51 -13.58 -22.75
C PRO A 108 5.54 -12.66 -23.99
N LEU A 109 4.81 -13.01 -25.06
CA LEU A 109 4.68 -12.19 -26.27
C LEU A 109 3.92 -10.87 -26.04
N ARG A 110 2.97 -10.86 -25.10
CA ARG A 110 2.19 -9.66 -24.74
C ARG A 110 2.95 -8.75 -23.78
N LYS A 111 4.06 -9.22 -23.16
CA LYS A 111 4.98 -8.34 -22.43
C LYS A 111 5.64 -7.32 -23.35
N ALA A 112 6.03 -7.66 -24.57
CA ALA A 112 6.63 -6.67 -25.47
C ALA A 112 5.65 -5.57 -25.87
N ALA A 113 4.36 -5.89 -25.98
CA ALA A 113 3.29 -4.93 -26.33
C ALA A 113 2.74 -4.16 -25.11
N LEU A 114 2.61 -4.81 -23.94
CA LEU A 114 2.09 -4.19 -22.71
C LEU A 114 3.19 -3.56 -21.83
N CYS A 115 4.43 -4.07 -21.87
CA CYS A 115 5.60 -3.41 -21.29
C CYS A 115 6.12 -2.27 -22.18
N THR A 116 5.25 -1.37 -22.63
CA THR A 116 5.65 0.02 -22.88
C THR A 116 5.07 1.02 -21.84
N PRO A 117 5.09 0.75 -20.52
CA PRO A 117 4.78 1.78 -19.53
C PRO A 117 5.88 2.85 -19.46
N PHE A 118 7.04 2.62 -20.10
CA PHE A 118 8.07 3.66 -20.27
C PHE A 118 7.82 4.54 -21.50
N ARG A 119 7.26 4.03 -22.63
CA ARG A 119 6.96 4.88 -23.79
C ARG A 119 5.67 5.69 -23.62
N ALA A 120 4.64 5.22 -22.94
CA ALA A 120 3.46 6.06 -22.71
C ALA A 120 3.73 7.22 -21.73
N LYS A 121 4.52 7.02 -20.67
CA LYS A 121 4.96 8.12 -19.79
C LYS A 121 6.01 9.03 -20.42
N VAL A 122 6.96 8.54 -21.21
CA VAL A 122 7.96 9.39 -21.92
C VAL A 122 7.34 10.13 -23.11
N VAL A 123 6.36 9.55 -23.81
CA VAL A 123 5.64 10.24 -24.90
C VAL A 123 4.62 11.25 -24.37
N VAL A 124 3.94 10.98 -23.25
CA VAL A 124 3.00 11.96 -22.66
C VAL A 124 3.73 13.07 -21.90
N ILE A 125 4.85 12.79 -21.23
CA ILE A 125 5.70 13.85 -20.64
C ILE A 125 6.46 14.61 -21.75
N GLY A 126 6.85 13.94 -22.85
CA GLY A 126 7.44 14.58 -24.02
C GLY A 126 6.45 15.44 -24.82
N ASN A 127 5.18 15.08 -24.86
CA ASN A 127 4.14 15.86 -25.55
C ASN A 127 3.56 17.02 -24.71
N MET A 128 4.14 17.30 -23.54
CA MET A 128 3.94 18.56 -22.81
C MET A 128 5.24 19.38 -22.72
N GLY A 129 6.18 19.11 -23.62
CA GLY A 129 7.46 19.81 -23.77
C GLY A 129 7.94 19.80 -25.22
N GLY A 130 7.08 20.17 -26.16
CA GLY A 130 7.52 20.51 -27.51
C GLY A 130 8.03 21.94 -27.56
N THR A 131 9.35 22.12 -27.58
CA THR A 131 10.07 23.19 -28.33
C THR A 131 11.59 22.97 -28.25
N ASN A 132 12.20 22.80 -29.44
CA ASN A 132 13.59 23.14 -29.83
C ASN A 132 14.70 22.18 -29.35
N ASP A 133 15.66 21.68 -30.12
CA ASP A 133 16.06 21.76 -31.54
C ASP A 133 17.08 20.60 -31.79
N PHE A 134 17.31 20.27 -33.06
CA PHE A 134 18.40 19.49 -33.69
C PHE A 134 19.40 18.68 -32.83
#